data_AF-A0A5E4I2B4-F1
#
_entry.id   AF-A0A5E4I2B4-F1
#
_cell.length_a   1.000
_cell.length_b   1.000
_cell.length_c   1.000
_cell.angle_alpha   90.00
_cell.angle_beta   90.00
_cell.angle_gamma   90.00
#
_symmetry.space_group_name_H-M   'P 1'
#
loop_
_entity.id
_entity.type
_entity.pdbx_description
1 polymer ?
#
loop_
_entity_poly.entity_id
_entity_poly.type
_entity_poly.pdbx_seq_one_letter_code
_entity_poly.pdbx_strand_id
1 'polypeptide(L)'
;MGMKAQGSIEWAKPTTLALHGQGSTEYLVLLAVVLMIALVAIALLGYFPGLALDAKKTQSDSYWKAARPIGVLEHSQVGTNLTLVLQNNEPAELTVTAVYSGDGGSNLSSFTINGGEKKVVAIYNATSCATGSAYEYAVNFTYNSKDLTNQKQLGTKPLIGKCA
;
A
#
# COMPACT_ATOMS: atom_id res chain seq x y z
N MET A 1 -10.02 34.18 103.22
CA MET A 1 -9.14 34.29 102.04
C MET A 1 -9.31 33.00 101.24
N GLY A 2 -9.99 33.06 100.10
CA GLY A 2 -10.39 31.88 99.35
C GLY A 2 -10.96 32.29 98.00
N MET A 3 -10.07 32.56 97.05
CA MET A 3 -10.39 32.78 95.64
C MET A 3 -10.85 31.45 95.03
N LYS A 4 -11.96 31.46 94.29
CA LYS A 4 -12.29 30.43 93.29
C LYS A 4 -12.51 31.10 91.94
N ALA A 5 -11.63 30.75 91.01
CA ALA A 5 -11.60 31.20 89.63
C ALA A 5 -12.75 30.56 88.81
N GLN A 6 -13.42 31.36 88.00
CA GLN A 6 -14.36 30.91 86.97
C GLN A 6 -13.59 30.68 85.67
N GLY A 7 -13.58 29.44 85.18
CA GLY A 7 -13.10 29.09 83.84
C GLY A 7 -14.24 29.21 82.83
N SER A 8 -14.04 30.07 81.82
CA SER A 8 -14.95 30.20 80.67
C SER A 8 -14.54 29.20 79.59
N ILE A 9 -15.48 28.39 79.10
CA ILE A 9 -15.26 27.40 78.05
C ILE A 9 -15.73 28.02 76.73
N GLU A 10 -14.78 28.39 75.88
CA GLU A 10 -15.04 28.99 74.57
C GLU A 10 -15.26 27.88 73.53
N TRP A 11 -16.45 27.85 72.92
CA TRP A 11 -16.82 26.88 71.90
C TRP A 11 -16.27 27.32 70.53
N ALA A 12 -15.22 26.64 70.05
CA ALA A 12 -14.71 26.84 68.70
C ALA A 12 -15.68 26.29 67.65
N LYS A 13 -16.09 27.11 66.68
CA LYS A 13 -16.91 26.69 65.54
C LYS A 13 -16.05 25.90 64.53
N PRO A 14 -16.57 24.79 63.96
CA PRO A 14 -15.85 24.04 62.94
C PRO A 14 -15.82 24.83 61.63
N THR A 15 -14.61 25.19 61.18
CA THR A 15 -14.38 25.83 59.87
C THR A 15 -14.38 24.75 58.80
N THR A 16 -15.49 24.62 58.06
CA THR A 16 -15.59 23.77 56.88
C THR A 16 -14.80 24.37 55.72
N LEU A 17 -13.53 23.97 55.58
CA LEU A 17 -12.75 24.16 54.36
C LEU A 17 -13.30 23.22 53.29
N ALA A 18 -14.28 23.70 52.52
CA ALA A 18 -14.73 23.02 51.30
C ALA A 18 -13.62 23.10 50.25
N LEU A 19 -12.74 22.09 50.24
CA LEU A 19 -11.76 21.90 49.19
C LEU A 19 -12.50 21.64 47.87
N HIS A 20 -12.42 22.59 46.93
CA HIS A 20 -12.91 22.47 45.56
C HIS A 20 -12.05 21.49 44.73
N GLY A 21 -12.04 20.22 45.12
CA GLY A 21 -11.33 19.13 44.43
C GLY A 21 -12.14 18.44 43.33
N GLN A 22 -13.40 18.83 43.12
CA GLN A 22 -14.36 18.08 42.30
C GLN A 22 -14.18 18.26 40.78
N GLY A 23 -13.40 19.25 40.33
CA GLY A 23 -13.15 19.46 38.90
C GLY A 23 -12.13 18.50 38.29
N SER A 24 -11.12 18.06 39.05
CA SER A 24 -10.01 17.25 38.51
C SER A 24 -10.46 15.85 38.09
N THR A 25 -11.40 15.25 38.83
CA THR A 25 -11.91 13.92 38.51
C THR A 25 -12.79 13.90 37.25
N GLU A 26 -13.50 14.99 36.93
CA GLU A 26 -14.32 15.07 35.73
C GLU A 26 -13.46 15.14 34.45
N TYR A 27 -12.40 15.96 34.46
CA TYR A 27 -11.48 16.04 33.33
C TYR A 27 -10.67 14.75 33.12
N LEU A 28 -10.31 14.04 34.19
CA LEU A 28 -9.61 12.76 34.06
C LEU A 28 -10.48 11.70 33.37
N VAL A 29 -11.78 11.67 33.65
CA VAL A 29 -12.72 10.74 33.01
C VAL A 29 -12.92 11.10 31.54
N LEU A 30 -13.14 12.38 31.21
CA LEU A 30 -13.29 12.82 29.83
C LEU A 30 -12.05 12.53 28.99
N LEU A 31 -10.86 12.78 29.55
CA LEU A 31 -9.59 12.49 28.89
C LEU A 31 -9.45 10.98 28.62
N ALA A 32 -9.79 10.13 29.59
CA ALA A 32 -9.72 8.68 29.40
C ALA A 32 -10.65 8.19 28.27
N VAL A 33 -11.86 8.74 28.18
CA VAL A 33 -12.82 8.39 27.12
C VAL A 33 -12.30 8.81 25.75
N VAL A 34 -11.75 10.03 25.62
CA VAL A 34 -11.19 10.52 24.36
C VAL A 34 -10.01 9.66 23.91
N LEU A 35 -9.11 9.29 24.83
CA LEU A 35 -7.99 8.39 24.51
C LEU A 35 -8.46 7.01 24.07
N MET A 36 -9.51 6.46 24.70
CA MET A 36 -10.08 5.17 24.31
C MET A 36 -10.66 5.22 22.89
N ILE A 37 -11.42 6.26 22.56
CA ILE A 37 -11.97 6.45 21.20
C ILE A 37 -10.84 6.61 20.18
N ALA A 38 -9.79 7.37 20.50
CA ALA A 38 -8.64 7.55 19.61
C ALA A 38 -7.91 6.23 19.31
N LEU A 39 -7.71 5.38 20.32
CA LEU A 39 -7.09 4.05 20.15
C LEU A 39 -7.93 3.14 19.26
N VAL A 40 -9.26 3.14 19.44
CA VAL A 40 -10.17 2.36 18.59
C VAL A 40 -10.11 2.86 17.14
N ALA A 41 -10.10 4.17 16.91
CA ALA A 41 -9.98 4.73 15.58
C ALA A 41 -8.66 4.32 14.88
N ILE A 42 -7.53 4.37 15.59
CA ILE A 42 -6.22 3.94 15.04
C ILE A 42 -6.23 2.44 14.75
N ALA A 43 -6.80 1.62 15.62
CA ALA A 43 -6.90 0.17 15.43
C ALA A 43 -7.72 -0.18 14.17
N LEU A 44 -8.82 0.53 13.93
CA LEU A 44 -9.64 0.35 12.73
C LEU A 44 -8.92 0.82 11.46
N LEU A 45 -8.17 1.91 11.51
CA LEU A 45 -7.37 2.39 10.37
C LEU A 45 -6.20 1.46 10.03
N GLY A 46 -5.63 0.78 11.03
CA GLY A 46 -4.53 -0.17 10.84
C GLY A 46 -4.92 -1.50 10.20
N TYR A 47 -6.21 -1.86 10.17
CA TYR A 47 -6.69 -3.18 9.74
C TYR A 47 -7.05 -3.29 8.24
N PHE A 48 -6.63 -2.33 7.40
CA PHE A 48 -6.87 -2.40 5.94
C PHE A 48 -5.63 -2.72 5.09
N PRO A 49 -4.77 -3.71 5.42
CA PRO A 49 -3.60 -4.01 4.59
C PRO A 49 -3.98 -4.55 3.19
N GLY A 50 -5.16 -5.16 3.04
CA GLY A 50 -5.63 -5.69 1.76
C GLY A 50 -6.07 -4.62 0.75
N LEU A 51 -6.77 -3.57 1.21
CA LEU A 51 -7.33 -2.54 0.33
C LEU A 51 -6.24 -1.71 -0.36
N ALA A 52 -5.15 -1.44 0.34
CA ALA A 52 -4.02 -0.69 -0.23
C ALA A 52 -3.40 -1.42 -1.43
N LEU A 53 -3.28 -2.75 -1.34
CA LEU A 53 -2.72 -3.56 -2.43
C LEU A 53 -3.67 -3.62 -3.64
N ASP A 54 -4.97 -3.84 -3.43
CA ASP A 54 -5.94 -3.93 -4.52
C ASP A 54 -6.11 -2.57 -5.25
N ALA A 55 -6.02 -1.45 -4.52
CA ALA A 55 -6.00 -0.11 -5.10
C ALA A 55 -4.72 0.12 -5.95
N LYS A 56 -3.55 -0.26 -5.42
CA LYS A 56 -2.29 -0.21 -6.16
C LYS A 56 -2.33 -1.09 -7.42
N LYS A 57 -2.87 -2.30 -7.31
CA LYS A 57 -3.06 -3.21 -8.44
C LYS A 57 -3.93 -2.55 -9.52
N THR A 58 -5.08 -2.01 -9.17
CA THR A 58 -5.99 -1.36 -10.12
C THR A 58 -5.33 -0.18 -10.84
N GLN A 59 -4.52 0.61 -10.11
CA GLN A 59 -3.74 1.70 -10.69
C GLN A 59 -2.66 1.17 -11.65
N SER A 60 -1.92 0.13 -11.24
CA SER A 60 -0.92 -0.55 -12.07
C SER A 60 -1.54 -1.10 -13.36
N ASP A 61 -2.63 -1.86 -13.25
CA ASP A 61 -3.32 -2.46 -14.40
C ASP A 61 -3.80 -1.39 -15.39
N SER A 62 -4.37 -0.30 -14.88
CA SER A 62 -4.87 0.80 -15.72
C SER A 62 -3.74 1.53 -16.43
N TYR A 63 -2.61 1.74 -15.74
CA TYR A 63 -1.40 2.30 -16.34
C TYR A 63 -0.87 1.42 -17.47
N TRP A 64 -0.67 0.13 -17.20
CA TRP A 64 -0.06 -0.79 -18.16
C TRP A 64 -0.96 -1.10 -19.36
N LYS A 65 -2.28 -1.08 -19.20
CA LYS A 65 -3.22 -1.20 -20.33
C LYS A 65 -3.13 -0.01 -21.29
N ALA A 66 -2.91 1.19 -20.77
CA ALA A 66 -2.79 2.42 -21.55
C ALA A 66 -1.35 2.72 -22.02
N ALA A 67 -0.35 1.95 -21.58
CA ALA A 67 1.04 2.17 -21.93
C ALA A 67 1.28 2.03 -23.44
N ARG A 68 2.17 2.87 -23.98
CA ARG A 68 2.57 2.84 -25.39
C ARG A 68 4.11 2.75 -25.49
N PRO A 69 4.64 2.05 -26.49
CA PRO A 69 3.88 1.34 -27.54
C PRO A 69 3.32 -0.04 -27.15
N ILE A 70 3.85 -0.68 -26.10
CA ILE A 70 3.42 -2.02 -25.65
C ILE A 70 2.59 -1.87 -24.37
N GLY A 71 1.38 -2.42 -24.38
CA GLY A 71 0.52 -2.55 -23.19
C GLY A 71 0.58 -3.95 -22.59
N VAL A 72 0.37 -4.05 -21.27
CA VAL A 72 0.15 -5.33 -20.57
C VAL A 72 -1.31 -5.40 -20.16
N LEU A 73 -2.06 -6.32 -20.76
CA LEU A 73 -3.49 -6.46 -20.50
C LEU A 73 -3.77 -7.31 -19.27
N GLU A 74 -3.04 -8.40 -19.14
CA GLU A 74 -3.18 -9.41 -18.10
C GLU A 74 -1.81 -9.93 -17.70
N HIS A 75 -1.67 -10.34 -16.45
CA HIS A 75 -0.45 -10.91 -15.93
C HIS A 75 -0.77 -11.90 -14.79
N SER A 76 -0.02 -12.98 -14.71
CA SER A 76 -0.17 -14.01 -13.67
C SER A 76 1.18 -14.65 -13.38
N GLN A 77 1.47 -14.91 -12.11
CA GLN A 77 2.71 -15.56 -11.72
C GLN A 77 2.43 -16.84 -10.92
N VAL A 78 3.16 -17.91 -11.28
CA VAL A 78 3.18 -19.19 -10.55
C VAL A 78 4.65 -19.55 -10.29
N GLY A 79 5.05 -19.58 -9.02
CA GLY A 79 6.44 -19.81 -8.63
C GLY A 79 7.38 -18.74 -9.22
N THR A 80 8.27 -19.14 -10.14
CA THR A 80 9.23 -18.26 -10.83
C THR A 80 8.82 -17.89 -12.26
N ASN A 81 7.64 -18.35 -12.71
CA ASN A 81 7.15 -18.12 -14.06
C ASN A 81 6.08 -17.02 -14.06
N LEU A 82 6.40 -15.89 -14.68
CA LEU A 82 5.49 -14.76 -14.85
C LEU A 82 4.96 -14.75 -16.29
N THR A 83 3.68 -15.00 -16.46
CA THR A 83 2.99 -14.95 -17.75
C THR A 83 2.35 -13.58 -17.95
N LEU A 84 2.61 -12.94 -19.09
CA LEU A 84 2.06 -11.66 -19.49
C LEU A 84 1.25 -11.81 -20.78
N VAL A 85 0.14 -11.09 -20.89
CA VAL A 85 -0.59 -10.88 -22.15
C VAL A 85 -0.27 -9.47 -22.64
N LEU A 86 0.61 -9.39 -23.63
CA LEU A 86 1.05 -8.13 -24.22
C LEU A 86 0.13 -7.75 -25.38
N GLN A 87 -0.05 -6.45 -25.60
CA GLN A 87 -0.74 -5.90 -26.76
C GLN A 87 0.12 -4.78 -27.36
N ASN A 88 0.20 -4.74 -28.69
CA ASN A 88 0.76 -3.59 -29.38
C ASN A 88 -0.32 -2.50 -29.53
N ASN A 89 -0.10 -1.35 -28.90
CA ASN A 89 -1.01 -0.20 -28.92
C ASN A 89 -0.65 0.82 -30.02
N GLU A 90 0.38 0.55 -30.82
CA GLU A 90 0.70 1.29 -32.04
C GLU A 90 0.09 0.60 -33.27
N PRO A 91 -0.18 1.35 -34.36
CA PRO A 91 -0.66 0.77 -35.60
C PRO A 91 0.44 0.02 -36.37
N ALA A 92 1.72 0.34 -36.12
CA ALA A 92 2.86 -0.28 -36.79
C ALA A 92 3.24 -1.60 -36.11
N GLU A 93 3.79 -2.53 -36.90
CA GLU A 93 4.38 -3.77 -36.39
C GLU A 93 5.59 -3.48 -35.49
N LEU A 94 5.70 -4.20 -34.38
CA LEU A 94 6.82 -4.13 -33.45
C LEU A 94 7.44 -5.51 -33.27
N THR A 95 8.77 -5.56 -33.24
CA THR A 95 9.53 -6.76 -32.86
C THR A 95 10.06 -6.58 -31.45
N VAL A 96 9.45 -7.24 -30.47
CA VAL A 96 9.93 -7.26 -29.09
C VAL A 96 11.14 -8.18 -29.03
N THR A 97 12.28 -7.68 -28.57
CA THR A 97 13.54 -8.44 -28.51
C THR A 97 13.84 -8.94 -27.10
N ALA A 98 13.43 -8.19 -26.08
CA ALA A 98 13.58 -8.61 -24.70
C ALA A 98 12.49 -8.02 -23.81
N VAL A 99 12.08 -8.82 -22.82
CA VAL A 99 11.20 -8.38 -21.73
C VAL A 99 11.93 -8.65 -20.42
N TYR A 100 12.06 -7.63 -19.57
CA TYR A 100 12.73 -7.73 -18.27
C TYR A 100 11.74 -7.44 -17.14
N SER A 101 11.80 -8.25 -16.08
CA SER A 101 11.26 -7.90 -14.76
C SER A 101 12.42 -7.47 -13.85
N GLY A 102 12.18 -6.48 -12.99
CA GLY A 102 13.20 -5.77 -12.18
C GLY A 102 13.99 -6.63 -11.20
N ASP A 103 13.67 -7.92 -11.11
CA ASP A 103 14.16 -8.89 -10.13
C ASP A 103 15.06 -9.94 -10.78
N GLY A 104 15.51 -9.69 -12.01
CA GLY A 104 16.39 -10.55 -12.78
C GLY A 104 15.68 -11.51 -13.74
N GLY A 105 14.34 -11.55 -13.71
CA GLY A 105 13.54 -12.29 -14.67
C GLY A 105 13.66 -11.69 -16.07
N SER A 106 13.85 -12.54 -17.08
CA SER A 106 13.89 -12.08 -18.47
C SER A 106 13.32 -13.10 -19.44
N ASN A 107 12.74 -12.58 -20.52
CA ASN A 107 12.50 -13.31 -21.74
C ASN A 107 13.37 -12.66 -22.83
N LEU A 108 14.26 -13.47 -23.42
CA LEU A 108 15.21 -13.04 -24.46
C LEU A 108 14.85 -13.58 -25.86
N SER A 109 13.68 -14.21 -26.02
CA SER A 109 13.23 -14.63 -27.33
C SER A 109 12.55 -13.46 -28.04
N SER A 110 12.97 -13.21 -29.27
CA SER A 110 12.36 -12.17 -30.09
C SER A 110 11.05 -12.65 -30.69
N PHE A 111 10.02 -11.80 -30.67
CA PHE A 111 8.74 -12.07 -31.32
C PHE A 111 8.14 -10.78 -31.86
N THR A 112 7.31 -10.93 -32.88
CA THR A 112 6.64 -9.82 -33.55
C THR A 112 5.18 -9.72 -33.11
N ILE A 113 4.68 -8.49 -32.97
CA ILE A 113 3.28 -8.18 -32.66
C ILE A 113 2.78 -7.12 -33.64
N ASN A 114 1.77 -7.46 -34.44
CA ASN A 114 1.11 -6.49 -35.31
C ASN A 114 0.32 -5.45 -34.50
N GLY A 115 -0.03 -4.32 -35.11
CA GLY A 115 -0.83 -3.31 -34.43
C GLY A 115 -2.17 -3.86 -33.94
N GLY A 116 -2.46 -3.71 -32.64
CA GLY A 116 -3.64 -4.27 -31.98
C GLY A 116 -3.59 -5.78 -31.68
N GLU A 117 -2.57 -6.51 -32.14
CA GLU A 117 -2.42 -7.94 -31.85
C GLU A 117 -2.05 -8.17 -30.38
N LYS A 118 -2.52 -9.28 -29.83
CA LYS A 118 -2.22 -9.73 -28.47
C LYS A 118 -1.30 -10.96 -28.50
N LYS A 119 -0.32 -11.01 -27.60
CA LYS A 119 0.62 -12.13 -27.49
C LYS A 119 0.80 -12.53 -26.03
N VAL A 120 0.74 -13.83 -25.76
CA VAL A 120 1.09 -14.40 -24.45
C VAL A 120 2.58 -14.66 -24.41
N VAL A 121 3.25 -14.16 -23.38
CA VAL A 121 4.70 -14.26 -23.19
C VAL A 121 4.97 -14.73 -21.77
N ALA A 122 5.83 -15.74 -21.62
CA ALA A 122 6.31 -16.19 -20.32
C ALA A 122 7.69 -15.60 -20.03
N ILE A 123 7.85 -15.01 -18.86
CA ILE A 123 9.13 -14.57 -18.30
C ILE A 123 9.56 -15.64 -17.29
N TYR A 124 10.76 -16.18 -17.49
CA TYR A 124 11.34 -17.18 -16.62
C TYR A 124 12.29 -16.54 -15.61
N ASN A 125 12.53 -17.23 -14.51
CA ASN A 125 13.44 -16.81 -13.43
C ASN A 125 13.03 -15.48 -12.76
N ALA A 126 11.73 -15.18 -12.72
CA ALA A 126 11.24 -14.14 -11.82
C ALA A 126 11.47 -14.58 -10.35
N THR A 127 11.53 -13.61 -9.43
CA THR A 127 11.66 -13.93 -8.00
C THR A 127 10.53 -14.86 -7.58
N SER A 128 10.87 -15.97 -6.92
CA SER A 128 9.89 -16.95 -6.47
C SER A 128 8.86 -16.29 -5.55
N CYS A 129 7.59 -16.59 -5.75
CA CYS A 129 6.51 -16.11 -4.90
C CYS A 129 5.64 -17.26 -4.39
N ALA A 130 5.12 -17.11 -3.18
CA ALA A 130 4.13 -18.01 -2.61
C ALA A 130 2.72 -17.61 -3.03
N THR A 131 1.83 -18.58 -3.25
CA THR A 131 0.42 -18.35 -3.59
C THR A 131 -0.22 -17.35 -2.61
N GLY A 132 -0.95 -16.37 -3.15
CA GLY A 132 -1.56 -15.28 -2.39
C GLY A 132 -0.63 -14.14 -2.00
N SER A 133 0.69 -14.31 -2.12
CA SER A 133 1.65 -13.22 -1.88
C SER A 133 1.62 -12.20 -3.01
N ALA A 134 1.84 -10.93 -2.67
CA ALA A 134 1.97 -9.87 -3.64
C ALA A 134 3.35 -9.87 -4.30
N TYR A 135 3.41 -9.45 -5.55
CA TYR A 135 4.65 -9.08 -6.23
C TYR A 135 4.54 -7.68 -6.83
N GLU A 136 5.68 -7.02 -6.96
CA GLU A 136 5.82 -5.67 -7.49
C GLU A 136 7.10 -5.60 -8.31
N TYR A 137 6.98 -5.55 -9.64
CA TYR A 137 8.12 -5.64 -10.55
C TYR A 137 8.25 -4.40 -11.43
N ALA A 138 9.46 -3.88 -11.56
CA ALA A 138 9.76 -2.89 -12.60
C ALA A 138 9.86 -3.62 -13.95
N VAL A 139 8.95 -3.35 -14.88
CA VAL A 139 8.94 -4.00 -16.19
C VAL A 139 9.52 -3.09 -17.26
N ASN A 140 10.43 -3.63 -18.05
CA ASN A 140 11.06 -2.91 -19.16
C ASN A 140 10.98 -3.76 -20.43
N PHE A 141 10.67 -3.10 -21.55
CA PHE A 141 10.62 -3.74 -22.87
C PHE A 141 11.73 -3.17 -23.74
N THR A 142 12.44 -4.05 -24.45
CA THR A 142 13.28 -3.67 -25.59
C THR A 142 12.60 -4.14 -26.86
N TYR A 143 12.48 -3.26 -27.84
CA TYR A 143 11.80 -3.55 -29.09
C TYR A 143 12.44 -2.82 -30.27
N ASN A 144 12.13 -3.31 -31.46
CA ASN A 144 12.44 -2.68 -32.72
C ASN A 144 11.13 -2.26 -33.38
N SER A 145 11.16 -1.05 -33.94
CA SER A 145 10.17 -0.58 -34.92
C SER A 145 10.72 -0.79 -36.32
N LYS A 146 9.91 -0.51 -37.35
CA LYS A 146 10.37 -0.56 -38.74
C LYS A 146 11.60 0.32 -39.02
N ASP A 147 11.68 1.48 -38.38
CA ASP A 147 12.67 2.52 -38.70
C ASP A 147 13.82 2.61 -37.70
N LEU A 148 13.61 2.15 -36.46
CA LEU A 148 14.54 2.29 -35.36
C LEU A 148 14.67 0.98 -34.57
N THR A 149 15.90 0.62 -34.24
CA THR A 149 16.25 -0.57 -33.46
C THR A 149 16.64 -0.24 -32.01
N ASN A 150 16.59 -1.24 -31.14
CA ASN A 150 16.95 -1.17 -29.72
C ASN A 150 16.23 -0.06 -28.94
N GLN A 151 14.98 0.22 -29.30
CA GLN A 151 14.15 1.12 -28.53
C GLN A 151 13.80 0.49 -27.18
N LYS A 152 13.61 1.33 -26.16
CA LYS A 152 13.26 0.90 -24.81
C LYS A 152 11.99 1.58 -24.34
N GLN A 153 11.09 0.80 -23.76
CA GLN A 153 9.94 1.32 -23.00
C GLN A 153 10.17 0.99 -21.53
N LEU A 154 10.29 2.03 -20.71
CA LEU A 154 10.46 1.92 -19.27
C LEU A 154 9.13 2.26 -18.59
N GLY A 155 8.60 1.35 -17.77
CA GLY A 155 7.41 1.61 -16.98
C GLY A 155 7.68 2.63 -15.88
N THR A 156 6.82 3.64 -15.74
CA THR A 156 6.84 4.58 -14.60
C THR A 156 6.09 4.04 -13.39
N LYS A 157 5.30 2.96 -13.57
CA LYS A 157 4.62 2.24 -12.51
C LYS A 157 5.07 0.78 -12.53
N PRO A 158 5.31 0.16 -11.36
CA PRO A 158 5.63 -1.25 -11.31
C PRO A 158 4.39 -2.08 -11.67
N LEU A 159 4.61 -3.29 -12.17
CA LEU A 159 3.58 -4.29 -12.38
C LEU A 159 3.28 -4.95 -11.03
N ILE A 160 2.06 -4.79 -10.54
CA ILE A 160 1.64 -5.28 -9.23
C ILE A 160 0.61 -6.40 -9.40
N GLY A 161 0.83 -7.54 -8.74
CA GLY A 161 -0.10 -8.66 -8.77
C GLY A 161 -0.06 -9.53 -7.52
N LYS A 162 -0.88 -10.58 -7.53
CA LYS A 162 -0.87 -11.66 -6.54
C LYS A 162 -0.47 -12.95 -7.25
N CYS A 163 0.31 -13.79 -6.57
CA CYS A 163 0.67 -15.09 -7.11
C CYS A 163 -0.48 -16.07 -7.01
N ALA A 164 -0.66 -16.83 -8.09
CA ALA A 164 -1.72 -17.83 -8.23
C ALA A 164 -1.39 -19.13 -7.47
#